data_AF-A0A5D0QPT1-F1
#
_entry.id   AF-A0A5D0QPT1-F1
#
_cell.length_a   1.000
_cell.length_b   1.000
_cell.length_c   1.000
_cell.angle_alpha   90.00
_cell.angle_beta   90.00
_cell.angle_gamma   90.00
#
_symmetry.space_group_name_H-M   'P 1'
#
loop_
_entity.id
_entity.type
_entity.pdbx_description
1 polymer ?
#
loop_
_entity_poly.entity_id
_entity_poly.type
_entity_poly.pdbx_seq_one_letter_code
_entity_poly.pdbx_strand_id
1 'polypeptide(L)'
;MTTRHETLRRLPPGAHTLLKTIAEHDDGDGVMFDPAPYGRWTLRGSDYAVNRSTFHTLAVARGFIDVGDGFTNPVRITQAGRDYLDHHQSRTARKDRQQ
;
A
#
# COMPACT_ATOMS: atom_id res chain seq x y z
N MET A 1 -9.65 22.29 15.40
CA MET A 1 -10.28 21.90 14.12
C MET A 1 -9.28 22.22 13.02
N THR A 2 -8.53 21.24 12.56
CA THR A 2 -7.46 21.43 11.56
C THR A 2 -7.73 20.53 10.37
N THR A 3 -7.60 21.12 9.19
CA THR A 3 -8.29 20.77 7.96
C THR A 3 -7.76 19.47 7.33
N ARG A 4 -8.69 18.56 7.01
CA ARG A 4 -8.49 17.28 6.30
C ARG A 4 -8.12 17.49 4.80
N HIS A 5 -6.90 17.94 4.50
CA HIS A 5 -6.45 18.07 3.09
C HIS A 5 -5.12 17.38 2.76
N GLU A 6 -4.55 16.58 3.66
CA GLU A 6 -3.25 15.95 3.40
C GLU A 6 -3.35 14.53 2.78
N THR A 7 -4.54 13.93 2.82
CA THR A 7 -4.78 12.55 2.37
C THR A 7 -4.82 12.36 0.85
N LEU A 8 -4.83 13.44 0.05
CA LEU A 8 -5.00 13.38 -1.41
C LEU A 8 -3.73 13.60 -2.23
N ARG A 9 -2.56 13.78 -1.59
CA ARG A 9 -1.30 13.86 -2.34
C ARG A 9 -1.00 12.51 -2.99
N ARG A 10 -0.92 12.50 -4.33
CA ARG A 10 -0.64 11.30 -5.14
C ARG A 10 0.58 10.55 -4.61
N LEU A 11 0.45 9.24 -4.38
CA LEU A 11 1.57 8.40 -3.99
C LEU A 11 2.60 8.30 -5.13
N PRO A 12 3.90 8.16 -4.80
CA PRO A 12 4.90 7.71 -5.76
C PRO A 12 4.46 6.37 -6.39
N PRO A 13 4.84 6.08 -7.65
CA PRO A 13 4.39 4.88 -8.35
C PRO A 13 4.62 3.58 -7.55
N GLY A 14 5.81 3.40 -6.98
CA GLY A 14 6.13 2.20 -6.18
C GLY A 14 5.29 2.06 -4.91
N ALA A 15 4.95 3.17 -4.26
CA ALA A 15 4.07 3.16 -3.08
C ALA A 15 2.61 2.88 -3.47
N HIS A 16 2.16 3.39 -4.61
CA HIS A 16 0.84 3.06 -5.14
C HIS A 16 0.73 1.58 -5.52
N THR A 17 1.73 1.04 -6.23
CA THR A 17 1.79 -0.39 -6.58
C THR A 17 1.78 -1.26 -5.33
N LEU A 18 2.62 -0.95 -4.33
CA LEU A 18 2.64 -1.70 -3.07
C LEU A 18 1.28 -1.69 -2.37
N LEU A 19 0.64 -0.52 -2.25
CA LEU A 19 -0.67 -0.40 -1.62
C LEU A 19 -1.73 -1.24 -2.36
N LYS A 20 -1.72 -1.20 -3.70
CA LYS A 20 -2.61 -2.01 -4.52
C LYS A 20 -2.36 -3.51 -4.34
N THR A 21 -1.10 -3.94 -4.37
CA THR A 21 -0.73 -5.35 -4.17
C THR A 21 -1.18 -5.85 -2.80
N ILE A 22 -1.01 -5.06 -1.73
CA ILE A 22 -1.51 -5.44 -0.41
C ILE A 22 -3.05 -5.53 -0.44
N ALA A 23 -3.75 -4.58 -1.05
CA ALA A 23 -5.21 -4.63 -1.16
C ALA A 23 -5.75 -5.86 -1.92
N GLU A 24 -5.01 -6.33 -2.93
CA GLU A 24 -5.38 -7.48 -3.76
C GLU A 24 -5.15 -8.82 -3.03
N HIS A 25 -4.16 -8.87 -2.12
CA HIS A 25 -3.77 -10.09 -1.42
C HIS A 25 -4.27 -10.15 0.04
N ASP A 26 -4.69 -9.04 0.63
CA ASP A 26 -5.20 -8.98 1.99
C ASP A 26 -6.68 -9.39 2.05
N ASP A 27 -6.93 -10.63 2.49
CA ASP A 27 -8.25 -11.20 2.73
C ASP A 27 -8.81 -10.93 4.14
N GLY A 28 -8.07 -10.15 4.95
CA GLY A 28 -8.41 -9.84 6.34
C GLY A 28 -7.38 -10.34 7.35
N ASP A 29 -6.57 -11.33 6.98
CA ASP A 29 -5.50 -11.85 7.85
C ASP A 29 -4.20 -11.05 7.70
N GLY A 30 -4.06 -10.32 6.60
CA GLY A 30 -2.87 -9.57 6.20
C GLY A 30 -1.91 -10.37 5.32
N VAL A 31 -0.94 -9.66 4.77
CA VAL A 31 -0.05 -10.16 3.72
C VAL A 31 1.36 -10.33 4.25
N MET A 32 1.92 -11.53 4.06
CA MET A 32 3.27 -11.85 4.53
C MET A 32 4.34 -11.39 3.54
N PHE A 33 5.38 -10.74 4.07
CA PHE A 33 6.57 -10.36 3.32
C PHE A 33 7.81 -10.96 3.96
N ASP A 34 8.70 -11.52 3.15
CA ASP A 34 9.96 -12.10 3.59
C ASP A 34 11.12 -11.13 3.34
N PRO A 35 12.11 -11.04 4.27
CA PRO A 35 13.30 -10.22 4.05
C PRO A 35 14.07 -10.67 2.80
N ALA A 36 14.48 -9.70 1.98
CA ALA A 36 15.28 -9.92 0.78
C ALA A 36 16.55 -9.05 0.80
N PRO A 37 17.59 -9.40 0.00
CA PRO A 37 18.81 -8.61 -0.10
C PRO A 37 18.55 -7.14 -0.45
N TYR A 38 19.52 -6.28 -0.09
CA TYR A 38 19.51 -4.84 -0.40
C TYR A 38 18.36 -4.05 0.25
N GLY A 39 17.91 -4.47 1.42
CA GLY A 39 16.87 -3.74 2.18
C GLY A 39 15.49 -3.80 1.52
N ARG A 40 15.23 -4.86 0.75
CA ARG A 40 13.94 -5.14 0.10
C ARG A 40 13.19 -6.19 0.88
N TRP A 41 11.89 -6.25 0.69
CA TRP A 41 11.08 -7.39 1.08
C TRP A 41 10.31 -7.93 -0.10
N THR A 42 10.13 -9.24 -0.11
CA THR A 42 9.45 -9.96 -1.17
C THR A 42 8.12 -10.46 -0.64
N LEU A 43 7.05 -10.27 -1.40
CA LEU A 43 5.76 -10.86 -1.08
C LEU A 43 5.90 -12.39 -1.03
N ARG A 44 5.50 -13.01 0.09
CA ARG A 44 5.62 -14.46 0.24
C ARG A 44 4.82 -15.18 -0.84
N GLY A 45 5.48 -16.09 -1.56
CA GLY A 45 4.87 -16.83 -2.67
C GLY A 45 4.84 -16.07 -4.00
N SER A 46 5.57 -14.95 -4.12
CA SER A 46 5.67 -14.14 -5.34
C SER A 46 7.11 -13.63 -5.52
N ASP A 47 7.48 -13.26 -6.76
CA ASP A 47 8.75 -12.57 -7.05
C ASP A 47 8.66 -11.04 -6.84
N TYR A 48 7.49 -10.55 -6.38
CA TYR A 48 7.27 -9.14 -6.14
C TYR A 48 8.10 -8.64 -4.95
N ALA A 49 9.15 -7.87 -5.25
CA ALA A 49 10.04 -7.27 -4.26
C ALA A 49 9.92 -5.74 -4.21
N VAL A 50 9.96 -5.18 -3.01
CA VAL A 50 9.81 -3.73 -2.78
C VAL A 50 10.76 -3.23 -1.68
N ASN A 51 11.28 -2.01 -1.85
CA ASN A 51 12.18 -1.39 -0.86
C ASN A 51 11.46 -1.15 0.47
N ARG A 52 12.12 -1.49 1.58
CA ARG A 52 11.60 -1.31 2.95
C ARG A 52 11.15 0.13 3.25
N SER A 53 11.83 1.14 2.69
CA SER A 53 11.45 2.55 2.83
C SER A 53 10.06 2.88 2.26
N THR A 54 9.58 2.07 1.31
CA THR A 54 8.24 2.22 0.72
C THR A 54 7.17 1.87 1.74
N PHE A 55 7.39 0.83 2.56
CA PHE A 55 6.49 0.48 3.67
C PHE A 55 6.45 1.59 4.71
N HIS A 56 7.59 2.20 5.07
CA HIS A 56 7.62 3.32 6.00
C HIS A 56 6.78 4.50 5.51
N THR A 57 6.83 4.81 4.22
CA THR A 57 6.00 5.86 3.62
C THR A 57 4.50 5.57 3.76
N LEU A 58 4.08 4.33 3.51
CA LEU A 58 2.67 3.94 3.59
C LEU A 58 2.18 3.81 5.03
N ALA A 59 2.99 3.23 5.92
CA ALA A 59 2.62 2.97 7.30
C ALA A 59 2.69 4.23 8.18
N VAL A 60 3.86 4.88 8.23
CA VAL A 60 4.13 5.97 9.18
C VAL A 60 3.70 7.31 8.62
N ALA A 61 4.04 7.61 7.37
CA ALA A 61 3.75 8.94 6.80
C ALA A 61 2.29 9.09 6.34
N ARG A 62 1.59 7.99 6.06
CA ARG A 62 0.23 8.02 5.49
C ARG A 62 -0.83 7.20 6.24
N GLY A 63 -0.44 6.21 7.06
CA GLY A 63 -1.38 5.34 7.77
C GLY A 63 -2.25 4.48 6.84
N PHE A 64 -1.77 4.17 5.63
CA PHE A 64 -2.52 3.38 4.63
C PHE A 64 -2.36 1.88 4.81
N ILE A 65 -1.30 1.45 5.51
CA ILE A 65 -1.06 0.06 5.86
C ILE A 65 -0.66 -0.01 7.34
N ASP A 66 -0.95 -1.14 7.96
CA ASP A 66 -0.39 -1.54 9.24
C ASP A 66 0.68 -2.61 8.99
N VAL A 67 1.88 -2.37 9.50
CA VAL A 67 3.03 -3.29 9.36
C VAL A 67 3.30 -4.09 10.66
N GLY A 68 2.43 -3.92 11.68
CA GLY A 68 2.56 -4.51 13.00
C GLY A 68 3.85 -4.14 13.74
N ASP A 69 4.10 -4.85 14.85
CA ASP A 69 5.30 -4.68 15.69
C ASP A 69 6.57 -5.25 15.06
N GLY A 70 7.12 -4.53 14.08
CA GLY A 70 8.53 -4.74 13.71
C GLY A 70 8.78 -5.93 12.81
N PHE A 71 7.97 -6.09 11.76
CA PHE A 71 8.34 -6.87 10.55
C PHE A 71 8.18 -8.40 10.66
N THR A 72 7.53 -8.89 11.72
CA THR A 72 7.16 -10.30 11.91
C THR A 72 5.68 -10.57 11.77
N ASN A 73 4.84 -9.52 11.70
CA ASN A 73 3.40 -9.63 11.57
C ASN A 73 2.95 -9.37 10.12
N PRO A 74 1.83 -9.97 9.69
CA PRO A 74 1.26 -9.72 8.37
C PRO A 74 0.99 -8.23 8.15
N VAL A 75 1.33 -7.72 6.96
CA VAL A 75 1.04 -6.34 6.57
C VAL A 75 -0.41 -6.23 6.13
N ARG A 76 -1.18 -5.36 6.77
CA ARG A 76 -2.62 -5.20 6.51
C ARG A 76 -2.91 -3.87 5.85
N ILE A 77 -3.89 -3.83 4.95
CA ILE A 77 -4.39 -2.55 4.45
C ILE A 77 -5.35 -1.95 5.47
N THR A 78 -5.22 -0.65 5.75
CA THR A 78 -6.15 0.06 6.63
C THR A 78 -7.36 0.55 5.84
N GLN A 79 -8.42 0.96 6.54
CA GLN A 79 -9.57 1.59 5.88
C GLN A 79 -9.16 2.84 5.08
N ALA A 80 -8.23 3.65 5.60
CA ALA A 80 -7.72 4.83 4.88
C ALA A 80 -6.99 4.46 3.59
N GLY A 81 -6.26 3.33 3.57
CA GLY A 81 -5.63 2.79 2.36
C GLY A 81 -6.65 2.36 1.31
N ARG A 82 -7.73 1.69 1.74
CA ARG A 82 -8.85 1.29 0.87
C ARG A 82 -9.55 2.52 0.29
N ASP A 83 -9.91 3.48 1.14
CA ASP A 83 -10.55 4.73 0.72
C ASP A 83 -9.68 5.50 -0.30
N TYR A 84 -8.35 5.51 -0.11
CA TYR A 84 -7.41 6.12 -1.06
C TYR A 84 -7.47 5.42 -2.42
N LEU A 85 -7.45 4.08 -2.45
CA LEU A 85 -7.53 3.32 -3.70
C LEU A 85 -8.86 3.58 -4.41
N ASP A 86 -9.99 3.61 -3.70
CA ASP A 86 -11.31 3.87 -4.28
C ASP A 86 -11.40 5.26 -4.93
N HIS A 87 -10.88 6.30 -4.25
CA HIS A 87 -10.82 7.66 -4.79
C HIS A 87 -9.92 7.79 -6.03
N HIS A 88 -8.91 6.92 -6.15
CA HIS A 88 -7.94 6.97 -7.25
C HIS A 88 -8.23 5.97 -8.39
N GLN A 89 -8.94 4.86 -8.14
CA GLN A 89 -9.42 3.92 -9.18
C GLN A 89 -10.59 4.48 -9.98
N SER A 90 -11.49 5.20 -9.32
CA SER A 90 -12.64 5.88 -9.95
C SER A 90 -12.23 6.97 -10.97
N ARG A 91 -10.98 7.43 -10.92
CA ARG A 91 -10.39 8.34 -11.93
C ARG A 91 -9.79 7.60 -13.13
N THR A 92 -9.31 6.37 -12.95
CA THR A 92 -8.72 5.57 -14.03
C THR A 92 -9.80 4.89 -14.86
N ALA A 93 -10.88 4.40 -14.23
CA ALA A 93 -12.03 3.80 -14.92
C ALA A 93 -12.79 4.78 -15.84
N ARG A 94 -12.70 6.10 -15.61
CA ARG A 94 -13.25 7.12 -16.52
C ARG A 94 -12.43 7.33 -17.79
N LYS A 95 -11.20 6.81 -17.87
CA LYS A 95 -10.32 7.00 -19.04
C LYS A 95 -10.40 5.83 -20.04
N ASP A 96 -10.92 4.68 -19.63
CA ASP A 96 -11.10 3.50 -20.49
C ASP A 96 -12.43 3.47 -21.28
N ARG A 97 -13.33 4.44 -21.06
CA ARG A 97 -14.64 4.49 -21.73
C ARG A 97 -14.75 5.54 -22.85
N GLN A 98 -13.61 6.04 -23.34
CA GLN A 98 -13.57 7.16 -24.28
C GLN A 98 -12.56 6.94 -25.43
N GLN A 99 -12.39 5.69 -25.85
CA GLN A 99 -11.71 5.30 -27.09
C GLN A 99 -12.70 4.48 -27.94
#